data_AF-A0A8S9ZUF5-F1
#
_entry.id   AF-A0A8S9ZUF5-F1
#
_cell.length_a   1.000
_cell.length_b   1.000
_cell.length_c   1.000
_cell.angle_alpha   90.00
_cell.angle_beta   90.00
_cell.angle_gamma   90.00
#
_symmetry.space_group_name_H-M   'P 1'
#
loop_
_entity.id
_entity.type
_entity.pdbx_description
1 polymer ?
#
loop_
_entity_poly.entity_id
_entity_poly.type
_entity_poly.pdbx_seq_one_letter_code
_entity_poly.pdbx_strand_id
1 'polypeptide(L)'
;MDLFSYLINIDNIVVNQQNKLNFYYLLNLIILIIFINFNDANQFFDKTIPDGETILTQADFQRFQQRQKRETNNENNSTKQNIDDSAMYNKERFEGDILTAVTPVAPSLSSIKNTINEETSEKTLNNVQRNAVRQSFLKWPKGRIPYTVSTQYTNYGRERVAEAIDEYHKKTCVEWTPKTANDIDYVHILPDDGCYSLVGKVGGKQPVSLGEGCMTIGIVIHELMHSVGFFHEQSRTDRDGYVNILWENIDPTLRGVFNKINLIKRVKFY
;
A
#
# COMPACT_ATOMS: atom_id res chain seq x y z
N MET A 1 29.93 23.11 31.88
CA MET A 1 29.50 23.45 30.52
C MET A 1 30.26 22.54 29.59
N ASP A 2 30.04 21.23 29.73
CA ASP A 2 29.02 20.42 29.02
C ASP A 2 29.45 20.15 27.58
N LEU A 3 29.57 18.92 27.08
CA LEU A 3 29.39 17.56 27.62
C LEU A 3 30.01 16.60 26.56
N PHE A 4 30.62 15.52 27.03
CA PHE A 4 31.04 14.30 26.29
C PHE A 4 32.32 14.27 25.44
N SER A 5 33.39 13.85 26.12
CA SER A 5 34.40 12.94 25.57
C SER A 5 33.81 11.52 25.43
N TYR A 6 33.84 10.93 24.24
CA TYR A 6 34.14 9.50 24.08
C TYR A 6 34.89 9.28 22.77
N LEU A 7 36.07 8.71 22.91
CA LEU A 7 37.06 8.43 21.89
C LEU A 7 36.59 7.33 20.93
N ILE A 8 36.79 7.54 19.62
CA ILE A 8 37.43 6.51 18.79
C ILE A 8 38.64 7.16 18.13
N ASN A 9 39.78 6.86 18.73
CA ASN A 9 41.12 7.14 18.26
C ASN A 9 41.34 6.33 16.97
N ILE A 10 41.39 7.01 15.82
CA ILE A 10 41.83 6.41 14.56
C ILE A 10 43.35 6.51 14.56
N ASP A 11 44.03 5.54 15.15
CA ASP A 11 45.42 5.23 14.83
C ASP A 11 45.76 3.83 15.35
N ASN A 12 46.33 3.02 14.45
CA ASN A 12 46.63 1.58 14.58
C ASN A 12 45.49 0.61 14.26
N ILE A 13 44.98 0.67 13.02
CA ILE A 13 44.69 -0.57 12.30
C ILE A 13 45.74 -0.70 11.20
N VAL A 14 46.67 -1.62 11.40
CA VAL A 14 47.45 -2.19 10.32
C VAL A 14 46.45 -2.82 9.36
N VAL A 15 46.04 -2.08 8.33
CA VAL A 15 45.22 -2.62 7.26
C VAL A 15 46.12 -3.52 6.45
N ASN A 16 46.13 -4.80 6.85
CA ASN A 16 46.61 -5.89 6.04
C ASN A 16 46.00 -5.73 4.63
N GLN A 17 46.82 -5.76 3.56
CA GLN A 17 46.35 -5.43 2.20
C GLN A 17 45.18 -6.31 1.74
N GLN A 18 44.94 -7.46 2.36
CA GLN A 18 43.74 -8.28 2.18
C GLN A 18 42.41 -7.58 2.56
N ASN A 19 42.38 -6.64 3.51
CA ASN A 19 41.14 -6.00 3.98
C ASN A 19 40.73 -4.75 3.19
N LYS A 20 41.64 -4.15 2.42
CA LYS A 20 41.29 -3.05 1.49
C LYS A 20 40.47 -3.57 0.32
N LEU A 21 40.81 -4.75 -0.22
CA LEU A 21 39.99 -5.40 -1.25
C LEU A 21 38.57 -5.62 -0.74
N ASN A 22 38.38 -6.21 0.44
CA ASN A 22 37.05 -6.49 0.99
C ASN A 22 36.19 -5.22 1.20
N PHE A 23 36.78 -4.09 1.59
CA PHE A 23 36.03 -2.83 1.74
C PHE A 23 35.63 -2.23 0.38
N TYR A 24 36.52 -2.26 -0.62
CA TYR A 24 36.17 -1.84 -1.98
C TYR A 24 35.14 -2.77 -2.62
N TYR A 25 35.22 -4.08 -2.40
CA TYR A 25 34.21 -5.03 -2.87
C TYR A 25 32.87 -4.81 -2.16
N LEU A 26 32.86 -4.57 -0.85
CA LEU A 26 31.65 -4.27 -0.10
C LEU A 26 31.03 -2.94 -0.53
N LEU A 27 31.85 -1.90 -0.73
CA LEU A 27 31.39 -0.59 -1.20
C LEU A 27 30.89 -0.67 -2.65
N ASN A 28 31.59 -1.38 -3.55
CA ASN A 28 31.11 -1.61 -4.91
C ASN A 28 29.86 -2.51 -4.95
N LEU A 29 29.72 -3.46 -4.02
CA LEU A 29 28.52 -4.29 -3.89
C LEU A 29 27.35 -3.47 -3.36
N ILE A 30 27.56 -2.59 -2.39
CA ILE A 30 26.55 -1.64 -1.90
C ILE A 30 26.16 -0.66 -3.01
N ILE A 31 27.14 -0.10 -3.74
CA ILE A 31 26.89 0.77 -4.90
C ILE A 31 26.13 0.01 -5.99
N LEU A 32 26.50 -1.24 -6.28
CA LEU A 32 25.81 -2.09 -7.25
C LEU A 32 24.38 -2.43 -6.80
N ILE A 33 24.16 -2.74 -5.52
CA ILE A 33 22.82 -2.94 -4.93
C ILE A 33 22.00 -1.64 -5.02
N ILE A 34 22.59 -0.49 -4.72
CA ILE A 34 21.95 0.83 -4.87
C ILE A 34 21.62 1.08 -6.35
N PHE A 35 22.50 0.78 -7.30
CA PHE A 35 22.25 0.92 -8.75
C PHE A 35 21.23 -0.08 -9.30
N ILE A 36 21.14 -1.29 -8.74
CA ILE A 36 20.12 -2.28 -9.08
C ILE A 36 18.75 -1.80 -8.57
N ASN A 37 18.66 -1.35 -7.30
CA ASN A 37 17.41 -0.84 -6.73
C ASN A 37 16.96 0.49 -7.38
N PHE A 38 17.88 1.40 -7.72
CA PHE A 38 17.55 2.64 -8.43
C PHE A 38 16.99 2.42 -9.85
N ASN A 39 17.21 1.25 -10.46
CA ASN A 39 16.75 0.98 -11.82
C ASN A 39 15.29 0.53 -11.90
N ASP A 40 14.74 -0.08 -10.84
CA ASP A 40 13.38 -0.65 -10.90
C ASP A 40 12.28 0.42 -10.76
N ALA A 41 12.44 1.43 -9.90
CA ALA A 41 11.45 2.50 -9.74
C ALA A 41 11.30 3.37 -11.00
N ASN A 42 12.42 3.74 -11.64
CA ASN A 42 12.46 4.54 -12.86
C ASN A 42 11.74 3.87 -14.04
N GLN A 43 11.55 2.55 -13.98
CA GLN A 43 10.78 1.82 -14.99
C GLN A 43 9.29 2.20 -14.96
N PHE A 44 8.74 2.51 -13.78
CA PHE A 44 7.30 2.69 -13.58
C PHE A 44 6.87 4.15 -13.48
N PHE A 45 7.71 5.01 -12.92
CA PHE A 45 7.40 6.44 -12.78
C PHE A 45 8.65 7.30 -12.73
N ASP A 46 8.46 8.60 -12.97
CA ASP A 46 9.49 9.64 -12.90
C ASP A 46 9.02 10.77 -11.98
N LYS A 47 9.55 10.80 -10.75
CA LYS A 47 9.22 11.84 -9.75
C LYS A 47 9.79 13.22 -10.09
N THR A 48 10.63 13.35 -11.12
CA THR A 48 11.14 14.66 -11.57
C THR A 48 10.09 15.46 -12.34
N ILE A 49 9.07 14.79 -12.88
CA ILE A 49 7.92 15.40 -13.55
C ILE A 49 6.96 15.91 -12.46
N PRO A 50 6.43 17.14 -12.55
CA PRO A 50 5.37 17.60 -11.64
C PRO A 50 4.12 16.72 -11.75
N ASP A 51 3.53 16.39 -10.61
CA ASP A 51 2.27 15.64 -10.57
C ASP A 51 1.13 16.44 -11.21
N GLY A 52 0.35 15.74 -12.02
CA GLY A 52 -0.77 16.27 -12.79
C GLY A 52 -1.77 15.16 -13.09
N GLU A 53 -3.03 15.54 -13.32
CA GLU A 53 -4.10 14.58 -13.53
C GLU A 53 -4.26 14.21 -15.01
N THR A 54 -4.15 12.92 -15.31
CA THR A 54 -4.47 12.34 -16.63
C THR A 54 -5.48 11.21 -16.47
N ILE A 55 -5.87 10.58 -17.58
CA ILE A 55 -6.72 9.38 -17.58
C ILE A 55 -6.03 8.26 -18.36
N LEU A 56 -6.35 7.00 -18.05
CA LEU A 56 -5.91 5.88 -18.89
C LEU A 56 -6.60 5.95 -20.25
N THR A 57 -5.84 5.65 -21.29
CA THR A 57 -6.24 5.64 -22.69
C THR A 57 -6.42 4.20 -23.15
N GLN A 58 -7.11 3.99 -24.28
CA GLN A 58 -7.22 2.65 -24.88
C GLN A 58 -5.86 2.01 -25.15
N ALA A 59 -4.84 2.82 -25.46
CA ALA A 59 -3.48 2.34 -25.68
C ALA A 59 -2.86 1.73 -24.41
N ASP A 60 -3.19 2.26 -23.23
CA ASP A 60 -2.75 1.69 -21.94
C ASP A 60 -3.30 0.26 -21.76
N PHE A 61 -4.57 0.02 -22.10
CA PHE A 61 -5.20 -1.31 -22.04
C PHE A 61 -4.66 -2.27 -23.11
N GLN A 62 -4.39 -1.78 -24.31
CA GLN A 62 -3.85 -2.62 -25.39
C GLN A 62 -2.42 -3.09 -25.11
N ARG A 63 -1.60 -2.27 -24.44
CA ARG A 63 -0.21 -2.62 -24.10
C ARG A 63 -0.12 -3.88 -23.23
N PHE A 64 -0.90 -3.97 -22.16
CA PHE A 64 -0.82 -5.15 -21.28
C PHE A 64 -1.34 -6.41 -21.95
N GLN A 65 -2.40 -6.30 -22.77
CA GLN A 65 -2.93 -7.44 -23.52
C GLN A 65 -1.87 -8.00 -24.48
N GLN A 66 -1.10 -7.12 -25.12
CA GLN A 66 0.02 -7.53 -25.98
C GLN A 66 1.15 -8.17 -25.17
N ARG A 67 1.50 -7.62 -24.01
CA ARG A 67 2.54 -8.20 -23.14
C ARG A 67 2.14 -9.60 -22.67
N GLN A 68 0.93 -9.76 -22.12
CA GLN A 68 0.40 -11.05 -21.68
C GLN A 68 0.43 -12.09 -22.82
N LYS A 69 0.00 -11.70 -24.04
CA LYS A 69 0.08 -12.60 -25.21
C LYS A 69 1.52 -13.01 -25.56
N ARG A 70 2.51 -12.13 -25.40
CA ARG A 70 3.94 -12.46 -25.61
C ARG A 70 4.46 -13.41 -24.53
N GLU A 71 4.03 -13.24 -23.29
CA GLU A 71 4.40 -14.10 -22.15
C GLU A 71 3.80 -15.51 -22.33
N THR A 72 2.51 -15.64 -22.69
CA THR A 72 1.87 -16.94 -22.96
C THR A 72 2.52 -17.69 -24.13
N ASN A 73 2.98 -16.98 -25.16
CA ASN A 73 3.65 -17.63 -26.29
C ASN A 73 5.08 -18.12 -25.98
N ASN A 74 5.64 -17.72 -24.83
CA ASN A 74 7.01 -18.05 -24.39
C ASN A 74 6.99 -19.05 -23.21
N GLU A 75 6.10 -20.04 -23.23
CA GLU A 75 5.78 -21.04 -22.19
C GLU A 75 6.97 -21.80 -21.53
N ASN A 76 8.22 -21.55 -21.92
CA ASN A 76 9.42 -22.16 -21.33
C ASN A 76 10.10 -21.33 -20.22
N ASN A 77 9.61 -20.15 -19.86
CA ASN A 77 10.15 -19.35 -18.75
C ASN A 77 9.06 -18.95 -17.76
N SER A 78 8.61 -19.89 -16.94
CA SER A 78 7.92 -19.60 -15.68
C SER A 78 8.93 -19.01 -14.69
N THR A 79 9.29 -17.75 -14.85
CA THR A 79 10.00 -17.01 -13.81
C THR A 79 8.99 -16.77 -12.69
N LYS A 80 9.06 -17.57 -11.64
CA LYS A 80 8.35 -17.31 -10.39
C LYS A 80 8.87 -15.96 -9.88
N GLN A 81 8.11 -14.89 -10.11
CA GLN A 81 8.47 -13.56 -9.64
C GLN A 81 8.55 -13.63 -8.11
N ASN A 82 9.73 -13.39 -7.54
CA ASN A 82 9.84 -13.16 -6.11
C ASN A 82 9.07 -11.87 -5.82
N ILE A 83 7.93 -11.99 -5.15
CA ILE A 83 7.14 -10.85 -4.73
C ILE A 83 7.82 -10.31 -3.47
N ASP A 84 8.56 -9.22 -3.62
CA ASP A 84 9.00 -8.42 -2.47
C ASP A 84 7.81 -7.57 -2.02
N ASP A 85 7.17 -7.98 -0.92
CA ASP A 85 6.02 -7.31 -0.32
C ASP A 85 6.43 -6.34 0.81
N SER A 86 7.73 -6.12 1.02
CA SER A 86 8.23 -5.24 2.08
C SER A 86 7.75 -3.79 1.93
N ALA A 87 7.51 -3.35 0.69
CA ALA A 87 7.01 -2.02 0.36
C ALA A 87 5.54 -1.79 0.81
N MET A 88 4.80 -2.84 1.15
CA MET A 88 3.41 -2.73 1.60
C MET A 88 3.31 -2.26 3.06
N TYR A 89 4.34 -2.44 3.87
CA TYR A 89 4.25 -2.18 5.31
C TYR A 89 4.83 -0.81 5.70
N ASN A 90 3.97 0.05 6.24
CA ASN A 90 4.35 1.32 6.84
C ASN A 90 3.77 1.45 8.26
N LYS A 91 4.66 1.54 9.27
CA LYS A 91 4.30 1.64 10.69
C LYS A 91 3.45 2.87 11.04
N GLU A 92 3.45 3.90 10.21
CA GLU A 92 2.71 5.15 10.43
C GLU A 92 1.29 5.10 9.87
N ARG A 93 0.94 4.03 9.16
CA ARG A 93 -0.39 3.82 8.57
C ARG A 93 -1.19 2.79 9.34
N PHE A 94 -2.50 2.95 9.31
CA PHE A 94 -3.40 1.97 9.92
C PHE A 94 -3.26 0.64 9.17
N GLU A 95 -3.11 -0.45 9.91
CA GLU A 95 -2.85 -1.79 9.34
C GLU A 95 -1.67 -1.87 8.34
N GLY A 96 -0.75 -0.90 8.32
CA GLY A 96 0.43 -0.90 7.47
C GLY A 96 0.31 -0.05 6.20
N ASP A 97 -0.87 0.08 5.60
CA ASP A 97 -1.06 0.74 4.29
C ASP A 97 -2.37 1.56 4.20
N ILE A 98 -3.19 1.62 5.25
CA ILE A 98 -4.43 2.39 5.23
C ILE A 98 -4.18 3.79 5.78
N LEU A 99 -4.47 4.80 4.94
CA LEU A 99 -4.59 6.18 5.39
C LEU A 99 -5.89 6.37 6.18
N THR A 100 -5.77 6.86 7.41
CA THR A 100 -6.94 7.28 8.20
C THR A 100 -7.28 8.73 7.86
N ALA A 101 -8.55 8.98 7.55
CA ALA A 101 -9.05 10.33 7.26
C ALA A 101 -9.16 11.14 8.56
N VAL A 102 -8.05 11.42 9.24
CA VAL A 102 -7.98 12.40 10.32
C VAL A 102 -6.60 13.07 10.33
N THR A 103 -6.62 14.39 10.16
CA THR A 103 -5.56 15.37 10.48
C THR A 103 -4.81 15.10 11.80
N PRO A 104 -3.60 15.66 12.02
CA PRO A 104 -2.56 15.10 12.87
C PRO A 104 -2.83 15.26 14.37
N VAL A 105 -3.76 14.49 14.92
CA VAL A 105 -3.88 14.25 16.36
C VAL A 105 -4.53 12.89 16.55
N ALA A 106 -3.76 11.81 16.42
CA ALA A 106 -4.00 10.65 17.27
C ALA A 106 -3.14 10.88 18.52
N PRO A 107 -3.69 11.37 19.65
CA PRO A 107 -2.97 11.26 20.89
C PRO A 107 -2.76 9.77 21.12
N SER A 108 -1.58 9.39 21.59
CA SER A 108 -1.21 8.01 21.91
C SER A 108 -2.39 7.24 22.51
N LEU A 109 -2.57 6.00 22.05
CA LEU A 109 -3.55 4.99 22.48
C LEU A 109 -3.56 4.69 24.01
N SER A 110 -2.84 5.47 24.82
CA SER A 110 -2.66 5.26 26.26
C SER A 110 -3.70 5.98 27.15
N SER A 111 -4.50 6.91 26.62
CA SER A 111 -5.30 7.83 27.45
C SER A 111 -6.81 7.56 27.52
N ILE A 112 -7.34 6.49 26.92
CA ILE A 112 -8.79 6.19 26.94
C ILE A 112 -9.04 4.80 27.55
N LYS A 113 -8.68 4.63 28.82
CA LYS A 113 -9.11 3.45 29.61
C LYS A 113 -10.25 3.73 30.59
N ASN A 114 -10.65 4.99 30.76
CA ASN A 114 -11.67 5.34 31.73
C ASN A 114 -12.86 5.95 31.00
N THR A 115 -14.04 5.35 31.20
CA THR A 115 -15.37 5.78 30.73
C THR A 115 -15.85 5.09 29.44
N ILE A 116 -16.29 3.82 29.50
CA ILE A 116 -17.64 3.37 29.07
C ILE A 116 -17.97 2.04 29.77
N ASN A 117 -18.94 2.05 30.69
CA ASN A 117 -19.75 0.86 31.01
C ASN A 117 -20.72 0.66 29.86
N GLU A 118 -20.64 -0.42 29.08
CA GLU A 118 -21.75 -0.79 28.18
C GLU A 118 -21.63 -2.26 27.73
N GLU A 119 -22.44 -3.10 28.37
CA GLU A 119 -22.89 -4.41 27.92
C GLU A 119 -23.67 -4.30 26.59
N THR A 120 -23.02 -3.84 25.52
CA THR A 120 -23.55 -4.01 24.16
C THR A 120 -23.14 -5.40 23.69
N SER A 121 -24.08 -6.33 23.81
CA SER A 121 -23.94 -7.77 23.62
C SER A 121 -22.93 -8.21 22.57
N GLU A 122 -21.92 -8.95 23.03
CA GLU A 122 -20.94 -9.76 22.29
C GLU A 122 -21.58 -10.57 21.13
N LYS A 123 -22.86 -10.91 21.27
CA LYS A 123 -23.69 -11.63 20.31
C LYS A 123 -23.91 -10.90 18.97
N THR A 124 -23.88 -9.56 18.94
CA THR A 124 -24.07 -8.76 17.71
C THR A 124 -22.77 -8.57 16.93
N LEU A 125 -21.62 -8.63 17.62
CA LEU A 125 -20.27 -8.57 17.04
C LEU A 125 -19.95 -9.84 16.25
N ASN A 126 -20.40 -11.01 16.72
CA ASN A 126 -20.16 -12.30 16.08
C ASN A 126 -20.87 -12.48 14.71
N ASN A 127 -21.82 -11.60 14.37
CA ASN A 127 -22.56 -11.67 13.10
C ASN A 127 -21.93 -10.84 11.97
N VAL A 128 -20.79 -10.14 12.20
CA VAL A 128 -20.12 -9.34 11.16
C VAL A 128 -18.86 -10.04 10.67
N GLN A 129 -19.07 -11.07 9.86
CA GLN A 129 -18.02 -11.94 9.34
C GLN A 129 -17.33 -11.40 8.07
N ARG A 130 -17.29 -10.08 7.84
CA ARG A 130 -16.72 -9.52 6.60
C ARG A 130 -15.93 -8.26 6.91
N ASN A 131 -14.99 -7.91 6.04
CA ASN A 131 -14.06 -6.78 6.13
C ASN A 131 -14.47 -5.56 5.28
N ALA A 132 -15.62 -5.59 4.60
CA ALA A 132 -16.10 -4.47 3.79
C ALA A 132 -16.85 -3.42 4.62
N VAL A 133 -16.67 -2.13 4.30
CA VAL A 133 -17.43 -1.01 4.88
C VAL A 133 -18.94 -1.22 4.71
N ARG A 134 -19.69 -0.92 5.77
CA ARG A 134 -21.16 -1.10 5.78
C ARG A 134 -21.89 0.23 5.62
N GLN A 135 -21.27 1.30 6.08
CA GLN A 135 -21.81 2.65 6.09
C GLN A 135 -22.00 3.14 4.65
N SER A 136 -23.22 3.56 4.31
CA SER A 136 -23.57 3.96 2.94
C SER A 136 -22.76 5.16 2.43
N PHE A 137 -22.39 6.10 3.31
CA PHE A 137 -21.60 7.27 2.94
C PHE A 137 -20.16 6.94 2.50
N LEU A 138 -19.63 5.78 2.92
CA LEU A 138 -18.33 5.25 2.48
C LEU A 138 -18.43 4.45 1.18
N LYS A 139 -19.63 4.23 0.64
CA LYS A 139 -19.82 3.47 -0.59
C LYS A 139 -19.83 4.40 -1.80
N TRP A 140 -19.17 3.95 -2.86
CA TRP A 140 -19.25 4.59 -4.16
C TRP A 140 -20.66 4.45 -4.75
N PRO A 141 -21.34 5.54 -5.13
CA PRO A 141 -22.66 5.47 -5.72
C PRO A 141 -22.68 4.55 -6.93
N LYS A 142 -23.58 3.55 -6.91
CA LYS A 142 -23.75 2.54 -7.98
C LYS A 142 -22.47 1.73 -8.29
N GLY A 143 -21.47 1.72 -7.40
CA GLY A 143 -20.20 1.03 -7.64
C GLY A 143 -19.28 1.70 -8.67
N ARG A 144 -19.60 2.93 -9.12
CA ARG A 144 -18.76 3.70 -10.03
C ARG A 144 -17.71 4.48 -9.25
N ILE A 145 -16.44 4.25 -9.54
CA ILE A 145 -15.29 4.91 -8.93
C ILE A 145 -14.60 5.76 -10.00
N PRO A 146 -14.79 7.10 -10.01
CA PRO A 146 -14.07 7.98 -10.91
C PRO A 146 -12.59 8.03 -10.51
N TYR A 147 -11.68 8.00 -11.48
CA TYR A 147 -10.25 8.09 -11.21
C TYR A 147 -9.48 8.98 -12.19
N THR A 148 -8.34 9.47 -11.72
CA THR A 148 -7.26 10.03 -12.54
C THR A 148 -5.95 9.30 -12.23
N VAL A 149 -5.00 9.39 -13.15
CA VAL A 149 -3.65 8.79 -13.03
C VAL A 149 -2.61 9.89 -13.18
N SER A 150 -1.63 9.91 -12.29
CA SER A 150 -0.52 10.87 -12.31
C SER A 150 0.21 10.90 -13.66
N THR A 151 0.58 12.10 -14.10
CA THR A 151 1.52 12.36 -15.20
C THR A 151 2.90 11.73 -14.98
N GLN A 152 3.26 11.42 -13.73
CA GLN A 152 4.56 10.85 -13.38
C GLN A 152 4.71 9.39 -13.80
N TYR A 153 3.62 8.65 -14.03
CA TYR A 153 3.73 7.25 -14.46
C TYR A 153 4.22 7.13 -15.90
N THR A 154 5.19 6.25 -16.11
CA THR A 154 5.63 5.84 -17.45
C THR A 154 4.53 5.02 -18.13
N ASN A 155 4.70 4.73 -19.43
CA ASN A 155 3.81 3.82 -20.14
C ASN A 155 3.68 2.45 -19.46
N TYR A 156 4.75 1.96 -18.83
CA TYR A 156 4.72 0.68 -18.13
C TYR A 156 3.98 0.78 -16.81
N GLY A 157 4.18 1.84 -16.03
CA GLY A 157 3.40 2.07 -14.82
C GLY A 157 1.90 2.17 -15.09
N ARG A 158 1.51 2.96 -16.10
CA ARG A 158 0.11 3.11 -16.53
C ARG A 158 -0.50 1.81 -17.01
N GLU A 159 0.28 0.98 -17.70
CA GLU A 159 -0.11 -0.37 -18.09
C GLU A 159 -0.46 -1.24 -16.86
N ARG A 160 0.27 -1.09 -15.74
CA ARG A 160 0.01 -1.82 -14.48
C ARG A 160 -1.31 -1.44 -13.83
N VAL A 161 -1.60 -0.15 -13.82
CA VAL A 161 -2.91 0.34 -13.36
C VAL A 161 -4.03 -0.13 -14.29
N ALA A 162 -3.82 -0.11 -15.61
CA ALA A 162 -4.82 -0.53 -16.59
C ALA A 162 -5.18 -2.02 -16.47
N GLU A 163 -4.19 -2.91 -16.28
CA GLU A 163 -4.44 -4.34 -16.08
C GLU A 163 -5.23 -4.61 -14.80
N ALA A 164 -4.88 -3.95 -13.69
CA ALA A 164 -5.61 -4.12 -12.43
C ALA A 164 -7.07 -3.66 -12.55
N ILE A 165 -7.32 -2.53 -13.23
CA ILE A 165 -8.68 -2.05 -13.51
C ILE A 165 -9.45 -3.03 -14.40
N ASP A 166 -8.82 -3.57 -15.43
CA ASP A 166 -9.44 -4.57 -16.32
C ASP A 166 -9.81 -5.86 -15.57
N GLU A 167 -8.99 -6.29 -14.60
CA GLU A 167 -9.32 -7.40 -13.71
C GLU A 167 -10.57 -7.13 -12.87
N TYR A 168 -10.76 -5.91 -12.35
CA TYR A 168 -12.00 -5.52 -11.67
C TYR A 168 -13.22 -5.60 -12.60
N HIS A 169 -13.10 -5.04 -13.81
CA HIS A 169 -14.20 -5.02 -14.79
C HIS A 169 -14.60 -6.42 -15.24
N LYS A 170 -13.65 -7.35 -15.34
CA LYS A 170 -13.92 -8.76 -15.69
C LYS A 170 -14.59 -9.56 -14.59
N LYS A 171 -14.25 -9.28 -13.32
CA LYS A 171 -14.58 -10.16 -12.19
C LYS A 171 -15.65 -9.61 -11.25
N THR A 172 -16.00 -8.33 -11.38
CA THR A 172 -16.89 -7.64 -10.45
C THR A 172 -17.84 -6.69 -11.18
N CYS A 173 -18.80 -6.12 -10.45
CA CYS A 173 -19.62 -5.01 -10.93
C CYS A 173 -19.05 -3.62 -10.55
N VAL A 174 -17.82 -3.55 -10.02
CA VAL A 174 -17.16 -2.27 -9.72
C VAL A 174 -16.67 -1.65 -11.02
N GLU A 175 -17.03 -0.38 -11.23
CA GLU A 175 -16.68 0.35 -12.44
C GLU A 175 -15.67 1.46 -12.13
N TRP A 176 -14.39 1.14 -12.28
CA TRP A 176 -13.34 2.17 -12.37
C TRP A 176 -13.50 2.92 -13.69
N THR A 177 -13.79 4.22 -13.64
CA THR A 177 -14.04 5.04 -14.83
C THR A 177 -13.19 6.31 -14.84
N PRO A 178 -12.74 6.79 -16.01
CA PRO A 178 -12.07 8.08 -16.11
C PRO A 178 -12.90 9.20 -15.47
N LYS A 179 -12.25 10.04 -14.67
CA LYS A 179 -12.87 11.21 -14.05
C LYS A 179 -13.38 12.17 -15.14
N THR A 180 -14.57 12.72 -14.91
CA THR A 180 -15.17 13.81 -15.69
C THR A 180 -15.19 15.12 -14.90
N ALA A 181 -15.59 16.22 -15.54
CA ALA A 181 -15.75 17.52 -14.88
C ALA A 181 -16.82 17.50 -13.76
N ASN A 182 -17.80 16.59 -13.82
CA ASN A 182 -18.88 16.48 -12.83
C ASN A 182 -18.51 15.64 -11.61
N ASP A 183 -17.38 14.94 -11.65
CA ASP A 183 -16.93 14.09 -10.55
C ASP A 183 -16.22 14.93 -9.48
N ILE A 184 -16.90 15.12 -8.35
CA ILE A 184 -16.40 15.82 -7.16
C ILE A 184 -15.59 14.85 -6.27
N ASP A 185 -16.12 13.65 -6.07
CA ASP A 185 -15.45 12.57 -5.33
C ASP A 185 -14.75 11.64 -6.33
N TYR A 186 -13.43 11.46 -6.20
CA TYR A 186 -12.66 10.64 -7.12
C TYR A 186 -11.32 10.20 -6.52
N VAL A 187 -10.77 9.12 -7.06
CA VAL A 187 -9.46 8.60 -6.71
C VAL A 187 -8.39 9.20 -7.62
N HIS A 188 -7.28 9.68 -7.05
CA HIS A 188 -6.10 10.03 -7.81
C HIS A 188 -5.00 9.01 -7.53
N ILE A 189 -4.61 8.27 -8.57
CA ILE A 189 -3.58 7.23 -8.50
C ILE A 189 -2.24 7.89 -8.81
N LEU A 190 -1.29 7.87 -7.87
CA LEU A 190 0.00 8.57 -7.96
C LEU A 190 1.15 7.79 -7.32
N PRO A 191 2.42 7.99 -7.75
CA PRO A 191 3.56 7.32 -7.14
C PRO A 191 4.11 8.13 -5.97
N ASP A 192 3.36 8.19 -4.86
CA ASP A 192 3.87 8.78 -3.61
C ASP A 192 4.82 7.81 -2.88
N ASP A 193 5.09 8.01 -1.60
CA ASP A 193 6.00 7.17 -0.82
C ASP A 193 5.29 5.91 -0.28
N GLY A 194 5.55 4.77 -0.94
CA GLY A 194 5.02 3.44 -0.59
C GLY A 194 3.63 3.15 -1.15
N CYS A 195 3.04 2.03 -0.70
CA CYS A 195 1.72 1.57 -1.14
C CYS A 195 0.68 1.96 -0.08
N TYR A 196 -0.40 2.63 -0.50
CA TYR A 196 -1.51 2.96 0.41
C TYR A 196 -2.76 3.47 -0.27
N SER A 197 -3.87 3.41 0.45
CA SER A 197 -5.16 4.01 0.08
C SER A 197 -5.97 4.41 1.32
N LEU A 198 -6.99 5.23 1.13
CA LEU A 198 -8.11 5.31 2.07
C LEU A 198 -9.09 4.14 1.85
N VAL A 199 -9.91 3.83 2.86
CA VAL A 199 -10.93 2.78 2.75
C VAL A 199 -12.28 3.37 2.35
N GLY A 200 -12.75 3.03 1.15
CA GLY A 200 -14.03 3.48 0.59
C GLY A 200 -14.00 4.93 0.08
N LYS A 201 -15.20 5.48 -0.14
CA LYS A 201 -15.41 6.87 -0.58
C LYS A 201 -15.37 7.83 0.61
N VAL A 202 -14.29 8.58 0.78
CA VAL A 202 -14.16 9.55 1.88
C VAL A 202 -14.64 10.96 1.51
N GLY A 203 -14.66 11.27 0.21
CA GLY A 203 -15.09 12.56 -0.34
C GLY A 203 -13.93 13.39 -0.91
N GLY A 204 -14.20 14.15 -1.98
CA GLY A 204 -13.19 14.91 -2.71
C GLY A 204 -12.18 14.05 -3.47
N LYS A 205 -11.03 14.64 -3.81
CA LYS A 205 -9.86 13.94 -4.34
C LYS A 205 -9.21 13.12 -3.22
N GLN A 206 -9.15 11.80 -3.36
CA GLN A 206 -8.46 10.90 -2.42
C GLN A 206 -7.31 10.14 -3.11
N PRO A 207 -6.13 10.01 -2.48
CA PRO A 207 -5.00 9.33 -3.07
C PRO A 207 -5.14 7.79 -3.02
N VAL A 208 -4.61 7.14 -4.04
CA VAL A 208 -4.09 5.77 -4.00
C VAL A 208 -2.63 5.85 -4.42
N SER A 209 -1.72 5.56 -3.50
CA SER A 209 -0.29 5.58 -3.81
C SER A 209 0.18 4.23 -4.31
N LEU A 210 0.82 4.24 -5.48
CA LEU A 210 1.56 3.10 -6.01
C LEU A 210 2.97 3.58 -6.37
N GLY A 211 3.80 3.72 -5.33
CA GLY A 211 5.20 4.13 -5.43
C GLY A 211 6.15 2.96 -5.72
N GLU A 212 7.39 3.10 -5.24
CA GLU A 212 8.43 2.08 -5.35
C GLU A 212 7.98 0.76 -4.69
N GLY A 213 8.21 -0.37 -5.37
CA GLY A 213 7.76 -1.70 -4.90
C GLY A 213 6.28 -2.01 -5.09
N CYS A 214 5.42 -1.03 -5.44
CA CYS A 214 3.97 -1.24 -5.47
C CYS A 214 3.41 -1.77 -6.80
N MET A 215 4.23 -1.83 -7.85
CA MET A 215 3.75 -1.99 -9.22
C MET A 215 3.57 -3.45 -9.66
N THR A 216 3.46 -4.39 -8.71
CA THR A 216 3.00 -5.76 -9.00
C THR A 216 1.47 -5.79 -9.12
N ILE A 217 0.91 -6.67 -9.96
CA ILE A 217 -0.56 -6.72 -10.17
C ILE A 217 -1.33 -6.90 -8.87
N GLY A 218 -0.84 -7.79 -7.99
CA GLY A 218 -1.48 -8.07 -6.71
C GLY A 218 -1.56 -6.83 -5.82
N ILE A 219 -0.46 -6.08 -5.70
CA ILE A 219 -0.42 -4.86 -4.88
C ILE A 219 -1.31 -3.77 -5.47
N VAL A 220 -1.27 -3.56 -6.79
CA VAL A 220 -2.16 -2.57 -7.43
C VAL A 220 -3.63 -2.93 -7.18
N ILE A 221 -4.02 -4.19 -7.33
CA ILE A 221 -5.41 -4.64 -7.04
C ILE A 221 -5.77 -4.41 -5.57
N HIS A 222 -4.86 -4.71 -4.65
CA HIS A 222 -5.01 -4.56 -3.20
C HIS A 222 -5.29 -3.10 -2.82
N GLU A 223 -4.48 -2.15 -3.28
CA GLU A 223 -4.70 -0.74 -2.97
C GLU A 223 -5.99 -0.18 -3.58
N LEU A 224 -6.33 -0.62 -4.79
CA LEU A 224 -7.63 -0.31 -5.38
C LEU A 224 -8.77 -0.93 -4.54
N MET A 225 -8.58 -2.09 -3.91
CA MET A 225 -9.57 -2.76 -3.08
C MET A 225 -9.86 -2.00 -1.77
N HIS A 226 -8.85 -1.38 -1.18
CA HIS A 226 -9.05 -0.43 -0.09
C HIS A 226 -9.98 0.71 -0.54
N SER A 227 -9.70 1.34 -1.67
CA SER A 227 -10.58 2.38 -2.23
C SER A 227 -12.01 1.89 -2.52
N VAL A 228 -12.20 0.62 -2.90
CA VAL A 228 -13.54 0.02 -3.03
C VAL A 228 -14.26 -0.05 -1.68
N GLY A 229 -13.53 -0.26 -0.58
CA GLY A 229 -14.05 -0.22 0.79
C GLY A 229 -13.76 -1.46 1.61
N PHE A 230 -12.67 -2.19 1.32
CA PHE A 230 -12.26 -3.35 2.12
C PHE A 230 -11.11 -2.98 3.06
N PHE A 231 -11.20 -3.47 4.29
CA PHE A 231 -10.06 -3.56 5.20
C PHE A 231 -9.35 -4.90 5.01
N HIS A 232 -8.26 -5.11 5.72
CA HIS A 232 -7.56 -6.38 5.64
C HIS A 232 -8.37 -7.57 6.18
N GLU A 233 -8.16 -8.74 5.57
CA GLU A 233 -8.87 -9.96 5.93
C GLU A 233 -8.49 -10.44 7.34
N GLN A 234 -7.22 -10.32 7.74
CA GLN A 234 -6.79 -10.70 9.08
C GLN A 234 -7.45 -9.86 10.18
N SER A 235 -8.03 -8.72 9.85
CA SER A 235 -8.64 -7.83 10.84
C SER A 235 -10.12 -8.12 11.07
N ARG A 236 -10.71 -9.10 10.40
CA ARG A 236 -12.11 -9.49 10.61
C ARG A 236 -12.39 -9.87 12.06
N THR A 237 -13.61 -9.59 12.53
CA THR A 237 -13.98 -9.89 13.93
C THR A 237 -13.94 -11.38 14.24
N ASP A 238 -14.17 -12.24 13.24
CA ASP A 238 -14.16 -13.70 13.33
C ASP A 238 -12.81 -14.36 12.98
N ARG A 239 -11.74 -13.59 12.73
CA ARG A 239 -10.44 -14.13 12.27
C ARG A 239 -9.84 -15.20 13.19
N ASP A 240 -10.08 -15.14 14.50
CA ASP A 240 -9.53 -16.12 15.46
C ASP A 240 -10.16 -17.52 15.31
N GLY A 241 -11.24 -17.66 14.53
CA GLY A 241 -11.76 -18.97 14.11
C GLY A 241 -10.98 -19.60 12.94
N TYR A 242 -10.04 -18.88 12.33
CA TYR A 242 -9.34 -19.28 11.11
C TYR A 242 -7.81 -19.16 11.21
N VAL A 243 -7.31 -18.15 11.92
CA VAL A 243 -5.88 -17.87 12.05
C VAL A 243 -5.49 -17.57 13.50
N ASN A 244 -4.26 -17.92 13.87
CA ASN A 244 -3.66 -17.57 15.15
C ASN A 244 -2.62 -16.48 14.94
N ILE A 245 -2.75 -15.37 15.68
CA ILE A 245 -1.74 -14.32 15.70
C ILE A 245 -0.68 -14.68 16.73
N LEU A 246 0.55 -14.97 16.27
CA LEU A 246 1.70 -15.27 17.13
C LEU A 246 2.35 -13.96 17.61
N TRP A 247 1.74 -13.33 18.61
CA TRP A 247 2.10 -11.99 19.11
C TRP A 247 3.56 -11.85 19.58
N GLU A 248 4.17 -12.95 19.99
CA GLU A 248 5.58 -13.06 20.36
C GLU A 248 6.54 -12.90 19.17
N ASN A 249 6.06 -13.19 17.95
CA ASN A 249 6.84 -13.09 16.72
C ASN A 249 6.62 -11.74 16.00
N ILE A 250 5.82 -10.85 16.58
CA ILE A 250 5.49 -9.55 16.00
C ILE A 250 6.28 -8.48 16.75
N ASP A 251 6.96 -7.61 16.00
CA ASP A 251 7.58 -6.40 16.56
C ASP A 251 6.55 -5.66 17.43
N PRO A 252 6.84 -5.40 18.72
CA PRO A 252 5.90 -4.74 19.61
C PRO A 252 5.31 -3.44 19.07
N THR A 253 6.06 -2.69 18.26
CA THR A 253 5.62 -1.44 17.64
C THR A 253 4.62 -1.65 16.50
N LEU A 254 4.57 -2.84 15.90
CA LEU A 254 3.69 -3.19 14.79
C LEU A 254 2.45 -3.98 15.21
N ARG A 255 2.31 -4.35 16.49
CA ARG A 255 1.17 -5.15 16.97
C ARG A 255 -0.19 -4.53 16.64
N GLY A 256 -0.29 -3.21 16.61
CA GLY A 256 -1.52 -2.50 16.26
C GLY A 256 -2.06 -2.83 14.87
N VAL A 257 -1.19 -3.22 13.92
CA VAL A 257 -1.56 -3.62 12.55
C VAL A 257 -2.41 -4.90 12.53
N PHE A 258 -2.33 -5.71 13.58
CA PHE A 258 -3.06 -6.96 13.71
C PHE A 258 -4.31 -6.82 14.58
N ASN A 259 -4.74 -5.60 14.92
CA ASN A 259 -5.99 -5.39 15.66
C ASN A 259 -7.20 -5.77 14.80
N LYS A 260 -8.29 -6.21 15.44
CA LYS A 260 -9.56 -6.46 14.74
C LYS A 260 -10.29 -5.14 14.50
N ILE A 261 -10.98 -5.02 13.37
CA ILE A 261 -11.86 -3.88 13.08
C ILE A 261 -13.27 -4.07 13.64
N ASN A 262 -13.91 -2.98 14.04
CA ASN A 262 -15.33 -2.98 14.40
C ASN A 262 -16.14 -2.16 13.39
N LEU A 263 -16.97 -2.86 12.60
CA LEU A 263 -17.77 -2.27 11.51
C LEU A 263 -19.20 -1.87 11.92
N ILE A 264 -19.59 -2.03 13.20
CA ILE A 264 -20.98 -1.83 13.68
C ILE A 264 -21.22 -0.40 14.18
N LYS A 265 -20.22 0.24 14.79
CA LYS A 265 -20.30 1.66 15.17
C LYS A 265 -19.70 2.49 14.02
N ARG A 266 -19.91 3.83 13.97
CA ARG A 266 -19.03 4.72 13.18
C ARG A 266 -17.61 4.20 13.38
N VAL A 267 -16.81 4.03 12.32
CA VAL A 267 -15.41 3.60 12.46
C VAL A 267 -14.80 4.46 13.57
N LYS A 268 -14.70 3.86 14.76
CA LYS A 268 -14.20 4.48 15.97
C LYS A 268 -12.88 3.78 16.14
N PHE A 269 -11.82 4.53 15.87
CA PHE A 269 -10.45 4.11 16.04
C PHE A 269 -10.24 3.92 17.55
N TYR A 270 -9.99 2.68 17.96
CA TYR A 270 -9.67 2.29 19.34
C TYR A 270 -8.19 1.95 19.43
#